data_AF-A0A0B1SG44-F1
#
_entry.id   AF-A0A0B1SG44-F1
#
_cell.length_a   1.000
_cell.length_b   1.000
_cell.length_c   1.000
_cell.angle_alpha   90.00
_cell.angle_beta   90.00
_cell.angle_gamma   90.00
#
_symmetry.space_group_name_H-M   'P 1'
#
loop_
_entity.id
_entity.type
_entity.pdbx_description
1 polymer ?
#
loop_
_entity_poly.entity_id
_entity_poly.type
_entity_poly.pdbx_seq_one_letter_code
_entity_poly.pdbx_strand_id
1 'polypeptide(L)'
;ARSDEVYNQFPLLYREDPYYQRFSVRLTANSSRPGRAGFLEIYNATTGEVIPSCDRQFTVRNAQVVCRELGLETMNAYHWLTPRWEYNPQIRLVKTYVEPRECRGNEESLDRCHLRLTGNDSQWMCMDNEHFNYIYCGKNSTLDP
;
A
#
# COMPACT_ATOMS: atom_id res chain seq x y z
N ALA A 1 2.90 2.45 24.39
CA ALA A 1 3.26 3.85 24.09
C ALA A 1 2.82 4.70 25.28
N ARG A 2 3.69 5.58 25.78
CA ARG A 2 3.40 6.46 26.92
C ARG A 2 2.41 7.53 26.43
N SER A 3 1.26 7.67 27.09
CA SER A 3 0.27 8.69 26.72
C SER A 3 0.78 10.06 27.17
N ASP A 4 1.37 10.82 26.26
CA ASP A 4 1.82 12.19 26.53
C ASP A 4 0.82 13.21 25.95
N GLU A 5 0.62 14.35 26.61
CA GLU A 5 -0.40 15.36 26.23
C GLU A 5 -0.22 15.90 24.81
N VAL A 6 1.03 15.90 24.32
CA VAL A 6 1.40 16.28 22.96
C VAL A 6 0.79 15.33 21.91
N TYR A 7 0.67 14.03 22.23
CA TYR A 7 0.01 13.05 21.34
C TYR A 7 -1.49 13.32 21.19
N ASN A 8 -2.13 13.86 22.24
CA ASN A 8 -3.54 14.21 22.21
C ASN A 8 -3.80 15.54 21.48
N GLN A 9 -2.88 16.50 21.58
CA GLN A 9 -2.98 17.80 20.89
C GLN A 9 -2.58 17.73 19.41
N PHE A 10 -1.62 16.88 19.07
CA PHE A 10 -1.12 16.75 17.70
C PHE A 10 -0.97 15.27 17.31
N PRO A 11 -2.07 14.55 17.10
CA PRO A 11 -2.04 13.12 16.75
C PRO A 11 -1.35 12.82 15.41
N LEU A 12 -1.05 13.86 14.61
CA LEU A 12 -0.36 13.78 13.33
C LEU A 12 1.16 14.10 13.41
N LEU A 13 1.66 14.56 14.56
CA LEU A 13 3.08 14.85 14.77
C LEU A 13 3.79 13.60 15.32
N TYR A 14 4.11 12.65 14.44
CA TYR A 14 5.01 11.53 14.73
C TYR A 14 6.46 12.01 14.81
N ARG A 15 6.77 12.84 15.81
CA ARG A 15 8.08 13.46 15.99
C ARG A 15 9.19 12.47 16.37
N GLU A 16 8.81 11.26 16.80
CA GLU A 16 9.72 10.19 17.24
C GLU A 16 9.94 9.08 16.21
N ASP A 17 9.26 9.09 15.05
CA ASP A 17 9.46 8.08 14.01
C ASP A 17 10.20 8.70 12.80
N PRO A 18 11.55 8.62 12.76
CA PRO A 18 12.33 9.12 11.64
C PRO A 18 12.04 8.37 10.32
N TYR A 19 11.30 7.27 10.37
CA TYR A 19 10.90 6.46 9.22
C TYR A 19 9.42 6.66 8.85
N TYR A 20 8.72 7.61 9.48
CA TYR A 20 7.37 7.97 9.09
C TYR A 20 7.38 8.64 7.71
N GLN A 21 6.94 7.88 6.70
CA GLN A 21 6.81 8.33 5.33
C GLN A 21 5.34 8.61 5.06
N ARG A 22 4.98 9.86 4.79
CA ARG A 22 3.61 10.21 4.45
C ARG A 22 3.36 9.92 2.96
N PHE A 23 2.41 9.03 2.70
CA PHE A 23 1.99 8.69 1.34
C PHE A 23 0.50 8.37 1.29
N SER A 24 -0.07 8.36 0.10
CA SER A 24 -1.45 7.93 -0.16
C SER A 24 -1.50 6.84 -1.21
N VAL A 25 -2.57 6.06 -1.20
CA VAL A 25 -2.74 4.93 -2.13
C VAL A 25 -3.79 5.20 -3.21
N ARG A 26 -3.63 4.53 -4.36
CA ARG A 26 -4.65 4.43 -5.41
C ARG A 26 -4.56 3.08 -6.13
N LEU A 27 -5.66 2.69 -6.76
CA LEU A 27 -5.70 1.54 -7.68
C LEU A 27 -5.70 2.03 -9.12
N THR A 28 -4.98 1.33 -10.00
CA THR A 28 -5.02 1.62 -11.44
C THR A 28 -6.44 1.44 -12.01
N ALA A 29 -6.87 2.35 -12.89
CA ALA A 29 -8.20 2.29 -13.50
C ALA A 29 -8.39 1.19 -14.56
N ASN A 30 -7.29 0.65 -15.10
CA ASN A 30 -7.33 -0.43 -16.09
C ASN A 30 -7.48 -1.79 -15.38
N SER A 31 -8.70 -2.09 -14.93
CA SER A 31 -9.03 -3.33 -14.24
C SER A 31 -10.42 -3.83 -14.60
N SER A 32 -10.70 -5.11 -14.33
CA SER A 32 -12.02 -5.71 -14.59
C SER A 32 -13.15 -5.07 -13.78
N ARG A 33 -12.83 -4.38 -12.67
CA ARG A 33 -13.80 -3.62 -11.85
C ARG A 33 -13.19 -2.26 -11.48
N PRO A 34 -13.27 -1.25 -12.36
CA PRO A 34 -12.67 0.06 -12.15
C PRO A 34 -13.09 0.66 -10.80
N GLY A 35 -12.13 1.22 -10.07
CA GLY A 35 -12.35 1.81 -8.75
C GLY A 35 -12.52 0.80 -7.61
N ARG A 36 -12.52 -0.51 -7.87
CA ARG A 36 -12.54 -1.57 -6.84
C ARG A 36 -11.43 -2.59 -6.99
N ALA A 37 -10.86 -2.72 -8.18
CA ALA A 37 -9.75 -3.59 -8.45
C ALA A 37 -8.65 -2.83 -9.19
N GLY A 38 -7.41 -3.27 -9.04
CA GLY A 38 -6.29 -2.73 -9.81
C GLY A 38 -4.95 -2.94 -9.14
N PHE A 39 -3.90 -2.55 -9.85
CA PHE A 39 -2.56 -2.49 -9.29
C PHE A 39 -2.46 -1.35 -8.27
N LEU A 40 -1.82 -1.63 -7.15
CA LEU A 40 -1.55 -0.65 -6.10
C LEU A 40 -0.45 0.31 -6.55
N GLU A 41 -0.78 1.61 -6.55
CA GLU A 41 0.15 2.70 -6.76
C GLU A 41 0.16 3.59 -5.52
N ILE A 42 1.36 3.94 -5.07
CA ILE A 42 1.60 4.75 -3.88
C ILE A 42 2.12 6.11 -4.31
N TYR A 43 1.41 7.17 -3.93
CA TYR A 43 1.87 8.54 -4.12
C TYR A 43 2.66 8.98 -2.89
N ASN A 44 3.99 9.11 -3.06
CA ASN A 44 4.86 9.58 -2.00
C ASN A 44 4.80 11.12 -1.94
N ALA A 45 4.22 11.66 -0.87
CA ALA A 45 4.06 13.11 -0.73
C ALA A 45 5.39 13.85 -0.58
N THR A 46 6.43 13.17 -0.09
CA THR A 46 7.76 13.75 0.10
C THR A 46 8.51 13.93 -1.22
N THR A 47 8.37 12.99 -2.16
CA THR A 47 9.06 13.05 -3.47
C THR A 47 8.17 13.55 -4.61
N GLY A 48 6.85 13.53 -4.42
CA GLY A 48 5.88 13.86 -5.46
C GLY A 48 5.77 12.80 -6.56
N GLU A 49 6.32 11.60 -6.34
CA GLU A 49 6.35 10.51 -7.31
C GLU A 49 5.25 9.47 -7.03
N VAL A 50 4.72 8.87 -8.10
CA VAL A 50 3.84 7.70 -8.01
C VAL A 50 4.65 6.44 -8.25
N ILE A 51 4.69 5.58 -7.24
CA ILE A 51 5.52 4.39 -7.17
C ILE A 51 4.61 3.16 -7.20
N PRO A 52 4.81 2.20 -8.12
CA PRO A 52 4.07 0.95 -8.07
C PRO A 52 4.48 0.13 -6.84
N SER A 53 3.56 -0.65 -6.29
CA SER A 53 3.87 -1.55 -5.17
C SER A 53 4.26 -2.93 -5.68
N CYS A 54 5.47 -3.39 -5.31
CA CYS A 54 5.98 -4.74 -5.62
C CYS A 54 6.42 -5.53 -4.39
N ASP A 55 5.80 -5.24 -3.25
CA ASP A 55 6.04 -5.96 -2.01
C ASP A 55 5.59 -7.42 -2.12
N ARG A 56 6.54 -8.35 -2.20
CA ARG A 56 6.33 -9.81 -2.26
C ARG A 56 5.76 -10.39 -0.97
N GLN A 57 5.84 -9.66 0.14
CA GLN A 57 5.29 -10.05 1.45
C GLN A 57 4.03 -9.24 1.78
N PHE A 58 3.43 -8.57 0.80
CA PHE A 58 2.17 -7.89 0.99
C PHE A 58 1.08 -8.88 1.40
N THR A 59 0.31 -8.53 2.42
CA THR A 59 -0.68 -9.44 3.00
C THR A 59 -2.11 -9.02 2.71
N VAL A 60 -3.07 -9.92 2.93
CA VAL A 60 -4.51 -9.60 2.92
C VAL A 60 -4.82 -8.45 3.90
N ARG A 61 -4.14 -8.38 5.05
CA ARG A 61 -4.36 -7.28 6.03
C ARG A 61 -3.94 -5.93 5.48
N ASN A 62 -2.87 -5.88 4.71
CA ASN A 62 -2.49 -4.65 4.00
C ASN A 62 -3.55 -4.27 2.96
N ALA A 63 -4.08 -5.24 2.22
CA ALA A 63 -5.17 -5.00 1.26
C ALA A 63 -6.44 -4.47 1.94
N GLN A 64 -6.79 -4.99 3.12
CA GLN A 64 -7.92 -4.48 3.92
C GLN A 64 -7.74 -3.01 4.28
N VAL A 65 -6.53 -2.60 4.69
CA VAL A 65 -6.22 -1.19 4.99
C VAL A 65 -6.28 -0.34 3.73
N VAL A 66 -5.76 -0.81 2.59
CA VAL A 66 -5.89 -0.09 1.31
C VAL A 66 -7.35 0.10 0.92
N CYS A 67 -8.18 -0.94 1.01
CA CYS A 67 -9.61 -0.84 0.72
C CYS A 67 -10.28 0.19 1.66
N ARG A 68 -9.91 0.20 2.96
CA ARG A 68 -10.40 1.17 3.93
C ARG A 68 -10.01 2.60 3.57
N GLU A 69 -8.75 2.82 3.24
CA GLU A 69 -8.21 4.15 2.87
C GLU A 69 -8.94 4.72 1.65
N LEU A 70 -9.33 3.86 0.70
CA LEU A 70 -10.10 4.22 -0.49
C LEU A 70 -11.61 4.39 -0.23
N GLY A 71 -12.06 4.23 1.01
CA GLY A 71 -13.49 4.30 1.37
C GLY A 71 -14.31 3.10 0.88
N LEU A 72 -13.66 1.98 0.59
CA LEU A 72 -14.27 0.74 0.13
C LEU A 72 -14.47 -0.24 1.29
N GLU A 73 -15.34 -1.22 1.07
CA GLU A 73 -15.60 -2.28 2.03
C GLU A 73 -14.38 -3.21 2.18
N THR A 74 -14.14 -3.69 3.40
CA THR A 74 -12.89 -4.39 3.76
C THR A 74 -13.06 -5.89 4.00
N MET A 75 -14.29 -6.40 4.21
CA MET A 75 -14.48 -7.81 4.56
C MET A 75 -14.06 -8.74 3.41
N ASN A 76 -14.31 -8.32 2.17
CA ASN A 76 -13.99 -9.05 0.96
C ASN A 76 -12.79 -8.42 0.22
N ALA A 77 -11.73 -8.10 0.96
CA ALA A 77 -10.46 -7.65 0.38
C ALA A 77 -9.59 -8.85 -0.03
N TYR A 78 -9.12 -8.85 -1.27
CA TYR A 78 -8.24 -9.86 -1.82
C TYR A 78 -6.99 -9.20 -2.40
N HIS A 79 -5.88 -9.94 -2.39
CA HIS A 79 -4.62 -9.51 -2.98
C HIS A 79 -3.99 -10.64 -3.76
N TRP A 80 -3.26 -10.27 -4.82
CA TRP A 80 -2.42 -11.18 -5.59
C TRP A 80 -1.14 -10.47 -6.00
N LEU A 81 -0.07 -11.26 -6.14
CA LEU A 81 1.13 -10.85 -6.85
C LEU A 81 1.00 -11.34 -8.28
N THR A 82 1.02 -10.42 -9.23
CA THR A 82 0.86 -10.74 -10.65
C THR A 82 1.80 -9.91 -11.51
N PRO A 83 2.21 -10.43 -12.67
CA PRO A 83 3.02 -9.66 -13.61
C PRO A 83 2.26 -8.45 -14.16
N ARG A 84 3.02 -7.39 -14.43
CA ARG A 84 2.57 -6.19 -15.13
C ARG A 84 3.41 -6.03 -16.39
N TRP A 85 2.96 -6.64 -17.48
CA TRP A 85 3.70 -6.78 -18.73
C TRP A 85 4.04 -5.44 -19.41
N GLU A 86 3.24 -4.40 -19.17
CA GLU A 86 3.52 -3.05 -19.65
C GLU A 86 4.59 -2.30 -18.82
N TYR A 87 5.03 -2.84 -17.69
CA TYR A 87 6.07 -2.25 -16.86
C TYR A 87 7.46 -2.62 -17.38
N ASN A 88 8.28 -1.60 -17.67
CA ASN A 88 9.69 -1.78 -18.01
C ASN A 88 10.59 -1.05 -16.99
N PRO A 89 11.31 -1.78 -16.13
CA PRO A 89 12.19 -1.19 -15.12
C PRO A 89 13.37 -0.41 -15.71
N GLN A 90 13.77 -0.71 -16.96
CA GLN A 90 14.87 0.00 -17.63
C GLN A 90 14.48 1.40 -18.11
N ILE A 91 13.18 1.66 -18.30
CA ILE A 91 12.65 2.94 -18.78
C ILE A 91 12.12 3.78 -17.61
N ARG A 92 11.49 3.15 -16.62
CA ARG A 92 10.95 3.83 -15.43
C ARG A 92 11.91 3.72 -14.25
N LEU A 93 12.88 4.63 -14.22
CA LEU A 93 13.78 4.81 -13.07
C LEU A 93 13.03 5.50 -11.94
N VAL A 94 12.50 4.73 -11.00
CA VAL A 94 11.95 5.24 -9.74
C VAL A 94 13.12 5.64 -8.84
N LYS A 95 13.14 6.90 -8.35
CA LYS A 95 14.25 7.41 -7.52
C LYS A 95 14.20 6.88 -6.09
N THR A 96 13.00 6.64 -5.59
CA THR A 96 12.76 6.16 -4.22
C THR A 96 11.68 5.11 -4.21
N TYR A 97 11.90 4.01 -3.49
CA TYR A 97 10.86 3.03 -3.23
C TYR A 97 10.23 3.31 -1.86
N VAL A 98 8.96 2.95 -1.71
CA VAL A 98 8.26 3.07 -0.43
C VAL A 98 8.63 1.88 0.43
N GLU A 99 9.05 2.15 1.67
CA GLU A 99 9.39 1.10 2.61
C GLU A 99 8.16 0.22 2.88
N PRO A 100 8.34 -1.11 2.96
CA PRO A 100 7.23 -2.03 3.08
C PRO A 100 6.53 -1.89 4.43
N ARG A 101 5.22 -2.13 4.41
CA ARG A 101 4.34 -1.98 5.57
C ARG A 101 3.75 -3.33 5.97
N GLU A 102 3.62 -3.54 7.27
CA GLU A 102 2.97 -4.70 7.85
C GLU A 102 1.80 -4.26 8.71
N CYS A 103 0.59 -4.35 8.14
CA CYS A 103 -0.64 -3.93 8.78
C CYS A 103 -1.23 -5.03 9.67
N ARG A 104 -1.89 -4.60 10.74
CA ARG A 104 -2.79 -5.41 11.58
C ARG A 104 -4.15 -5.60 10.92
N GLY A 105 -4.56 -4.67 10.06
CA GLY A 105 -5.83 -4.68 9.33
C GLY A 105 -6.86 -3.68 9.87
N ASN A 106 -6.57 -2.96 10.95
CA ASN A 106 -7.45 -1.97 11.59
C ASN A 106 -6.97 -0.52 11.43
N GLU A 107 -5.83 -0.31 10.79
CA GLU A 107 -5.27 1.00 10.50
C GLU A 107 -6.16 1.80 9.54
N GLU A 108 -6.18 3.13 9.68
CA GLU A 108 -6.99 4.02 8.82
C GLU A 108 -6.41 4.16 7.41
N SER A 109 -5.09 4.07 7.28
CA SER A 109 -4.33 4.25 6.05
C SER A 109 -3.04 3.43 6.06
N LEU A 110 -2.50 3.12 4.89
CA LEU A 110 -1.36 2.23 4.73
C LEU A 110 -0.07 2.83 5.32
N ASP A 111 0.07 4.16 5.33
CA ASP A 111 1.18 4.88 5.94
C ASP A 111 1.19 4.83 7.48
N ARG A 112 0.07 4.46 8.10
CA ARG A 112 -0.06 4.25 9.55
C ARG A 112 0.24 2.82 9.99
N CYS A 113 0.45 1.91 9.04
CA CYS A 113 0.90 0.57 9.36
C CYS A 113 2.37 0.57 9.78
N HIS A 114 2.74 -0.40 10.61
CA HIS A 114 4.11 -0.54 11.05
C HIS A 114 5.05 -0.80 9.87
N LEU A 115 6.27 -0.30 9.98
CA LEU A 115 7.33 -0.62 9.04
C LEU A 115 7.73 -2.08 9.17
N ARG A 116 7.86 -2.75 8.03
CA ARG A 116 8.38 -4.10 7.96
C ARG A 116 9.90 -4.02 7.75
N LEU A 117 10.65 -4.18 8.84
CA LEU A 117 12.11 -4.15 8.81
C LEU A 117 12.68 -5.45 8.23
N THR A 118 12.69 -5.57 6.90
CA THR A 118 13.39 -6.67 6.22
C THR A 118 14.72 -6.23 5.65
N GLY A 119 15.78 -7.00 5.93
CA GLY A 119 17.12 -6.74 5.38
C GLY A 119 17.33 -7.15 3.92
N ASN A 120 16.26 -7.38 3.14
CA ASN A 120 16.36 -7.73 1.73
C ASN A 120 15.48 -6.82 0.87
N ASP A 121 16.10 -5.79 0.30
CA ASP A 121 15.40 -4.73 -0.44
C ASP A 121 14.76 -5.24 -1.75
N SER A 122 15.29 -6.32 -2.32
CA SER A 122 14.73 -6.96 -3.52
C SER A 122 13.32 -7.55 -3.32
N GLN A 123 12.88 -7.68 -2.06
CA GLN A 123 11.55 -8.20 -1.74
C GLN A 123 10.43 -7.18 -1.97
N TRP A 124 10.73 -5.89 -2.09
CA TRP A 124 9.71 -4.85 -2.18
C TRP A 124 10.02 -3.75 -3.21
N MET A 125 11.26 -3.69 -3.71
CA MET A 125 11.62 -2.87 -4.86
C MET A 125 11.12 -3.50 -6.16
N CYS A 126 10.53 -2.69 -7.04
CA CYS A 126 10.05 -3.09 -8.37
C CYS A 126 11.19 -3.24 -9.40
N MET A 127 12.07 -4.21 -9.17
CA MET A 127 13.23 -4.50 -10.02
C MET A 127 12.89 -5.34 -11.27
N ASP A 128 11.78 -6.06 -11.23
CA ASP A 128 11.24 -6.88 -12.32
C ASP A 128 9.80 -6.47 -12.66
N ASN A 129 9.18 -7.15 -13.62
CA ASN A 129 7.79 -6.92 -14.03
C ASN A 129 6.83 -8.02 -13.55
N GLU A 130 7.24 -8.88 -12.60
CA GLU A 130 6.53 -10.11 -12.23
C GLU A 130 5.72 -9.99 -10.93
N HIS A 131 6.18 -9.16 -9.99
CA HIS A 131 5.67 -9.19 -8.60
C HIS A 131 4.89 -7.92 -8.22
N PHE A 132 3.82 -7.58 -8.94
CA PHE A 132 3.04 -6.36 -8.65
C PHE A 132 1.85 -6.69 -7.77
N ASN A 133 1.62 -5.85 -6.75
CA ASN A 133 0.46 -5.98 -5.88
C ASN A 133 -0.82 -5.56 -6.59
N TYR A 134 -1.68 -6.53 -6.86
CA TYR A 134 -3.02 -6.32 -7.38
C TYR A 134 -4.03 -6.53 -6.26
N ILE A 135 -4.87 -5.52 -6.04
CA ILE A 135 -5.86 -5.52 -4.95
C ILE A 135 -7.26 -5.53 -5.54
N TYR A 136 -8.15 -6.24 -4.87
CA TYR A 136 -9.58 -6.23 -5.13
C TYR A 136 -10.34 -5.99 -3.83
N CYS A 137 -11.23 -5.00 -3.84
CA CYS A 137 -12.13 -4.65 -2.74
C CYS A 137 -13.56 -5.06 -3.11
N GLY A 138 -14.01 -6.19 -2.59
CA GLY A 138 -15.34 -6.74 -2.79
C GLY A 138 -16.39 -6.07 -1.89
N LYS A 139 -17.66 -6.21 -2.27
CA LYS A 139 -18.80 -5.81 -1.43
C LYS A 139 -19.11 -6.88 -0.40
N ASN A 140 -19.77 -6.51 0.69
CA ASN A 140 -20.36 -7.35 1.74
C ASN A 140 -21.64 -8.05 1.23
N SER A 141 -21.55 -8.63 0.04
CA SER A 141 -22.50 -9.59 -0.49
C SER A 141 -21.92 -10.98 -0.23
N THR A 142 -22.72 -11.90 0.30
CA THR A 142 -22.31 -13.32 0.45
C THR A 142 -22.07 -14.00 -0.90
N LEU A 143 -22.37 -13.34 -2.01
CA LEU A 143 -22.16 -13.81 -3.38
C LEU A 143 -21.71 -12.61 -4.24
N ASP A 144 -20.42 -12.50 -4.51
CA ASP A 144 -19.97 -11.78 -5.71
C ASP A 144 -20.17 -12.77 -6.87
N PRO A 145 -21.08 -12.52 -7.84
CA PRO A 145 -21.26 -13.39 -8.99
C PRO A 145 -20.02 -13.37 -9.91
#